data_AF-A0AB37VLF4-F1
#
_entry.id   AF-A0AB37VLF4-F1
#
_cell.length_a   1.000
_cell.length_b   1.000
_cell.length_c   1.000
_cell.angle_alpha   90.00
_cell.angle_beta   90.00
_cell.angle_gamma   90.00
#
_symmetry.space_group_name_H-M   'P 1'
#
loop_
_entity.id
_entity.type
_entity.pdbx_description
1 polymer ?
#
loop_
_entity_poly.entity_id
_entity_poly.type
_entity_poly.pdbx_seq_one_letter_code
_entity_poly.pdbx_strand_id
1 'polypeptide(L)'
;MEQSLSFPRGFLWGGAIAANQAEGAWNVDGKGPSVADAVAWKPNLSVKDYRGHMALTDENIRDAFEGNHDARYPKRRGIDFYHHYKDDIALFAEMGFKVLRVSIAWSRIFPTGEDAAPNEAGLQFYEEMFRELRRRHIEPLVTLSHYEMPLALSEKYNGWVHRNVVDAFVRFSNVCFDRYKDLVRYWLTFNEIDSIHRHPFTTAGIREEKSAPGQAKQDIYQGLHHQFVASALVTRDCHAKIPGSQVGCMLTKLTTYPHSCRPEDVEATLKKNLENYFYADVQVFGDYPPLILRDLERQNIHIEMHPDDRRILKEHTVDFVSFSYYMSMTESTQPDAERIPGNTVLGVKNPYLPASEWGWQIDPLGLKISLLELYDRYRKPLFIVENGLGAKDVVENGKIHDSYRIDYFRAHFEQTLAAINEGVEVMGFTTWGCIDIISAGTSQMSKRYGFIYVDQDDEGNGTLKRLKKDSFWWYQKVIASNGADLS
;
A
#
# COMPACT_ATOMS: atom_id res chain seq x y z
N MET A 1 -23.16 18.88 -18.46
CA MET A 1 -22.44 17.76 -19.08
C MET A 1 -23.34 16.54 -18.95
N GLU A 2 -23.50 15.75 -20.01
CA GLU A 2 -24.23 14.46 -19.92
C GLU A 2 -23.46 13.50 -19.00
N GLN A 3 -24.17 12.77 -18.14
CA GLN A 3 -23.57 11.73 -17.29
C GLN A 3 -23.09 10.57 -18.18
N SER A 4 -21.81 10.20 -18.08
CA SER A 4 -21.29 9.03 -18.78
C SER A 4 -21.77 7.75 -18.11
N LEU A 5 -22.15 6.78 -18.93
CA LEU A 5 -22.47 5.41 -18.52
C LEU A 5 -21.23 4.49 -18.46
N SER A 6 -20.05 5.00 -18.85
CA SER A 6 -18.80 4.23 -18.90
C SER A 6 -17.61 5.05 -18.41
N PHE A 7 -16.54 4.39 -18.02
CA PHE A 7 -15.32 5.07 -17.58
C PHE A 7 -14.60 5.75 -18.76
N PRO A 8 -13.71 6.73 -18.50
CA PRO A 8 -12.94 7.38 -19.54
C PRO A 8 -12.19 6.38 -20.43
N ARG A 9 -12.00 6.73 -21.71
CA ARG A 9 -11.15 5.92 -22.58
C ARG A 9 -9.71 5.94 -22.05
N GLY A 10 -9.10 4.76 -22.00
CA GLY A 10 -7.75 4.60 -21.44
C GLY A 10 -7.71 4.45 -19.92
N PHE A 11 -8.85 4.33 -19.24
CA PHE A 11 -8.90 4.04 -17.81
C PHE A 11 -8.12 2.75 -17.47
N LEU A 12 -7.19 2.86 -16.52
CA LEU A 12 -6.28 1.79 -16.15
C LEU A 12 -6.94 0.83 -15.16
N TRP A 13 -7.76 -0.09 -15.67
CA TRP A 13 -8.29 -1.20 -14.89
C TRP A 13 -7.22 -2.23 -14.56
N GLY A 14 -7.18 -2.71 -13.33
CA GLY A 14 -6.19 -3.71 -12.95
C GLY A 14 -6.30 -4.22 -11.52
N GLY A 15 -5.17 -4.70 -11.03
CA GLY A 15 -5.01 -5.23 -9.68
C GLY A 15 -3.67 -4.83 -9.08
N ALA A 16 -3.54 -5.02 -7.77
CA ALA A 16 -2.35 -4.66 -7.01
C ALA A 16 -1.93 -5.79 -6.07
N ILE A 17 -0.62 -6.05 -6.00
CA ILE A 17 0.03 -6.93 -5.03
C ILE A 17 1.34 -6.27 -4.54
N ALA A 18 1.84 -6.70 -3.38
CA ALA A 18 3.18 -6.36 -2.91
C ALA A 18 4.10 -7.59 -2.99
N ALA A 19 5.38 -7.37 -3.28
CA ALA A 19 6.36 -8.44 -3.45
C ALA A 19 6.44 -9.37 -2.23
N ASN A 20 6.69 -8.84 -1.04
CA ASN A 20 6.71 -9.63 0.21
C ASN A 20 5.41 -10.39 0.54
N GLN A 21 4.27 -10.03 -0.06
CA GLN A 21 3.00 -10.72 0.19
C GLN A 21 2.71 -11.83 -0.82
N ALA A 22 3.32 -11.76 -2.01
CA ALA A 22 3.03 -12.66 -3.13
C ALA A 22 4.24 -13.53 -3.52
N GLU A 23 5.43 -12.94 -3.65
CA GLU A 23 6.59 -13.58 -4.28
C GLU A 23 7.03 -14.85 -3.58
N GLY A 24 7.17 -14.82 -2.26
CA GLY A 24 7.89 -15.87 -1.54
C GLY A 24 9.37 -15.87 -1.90
N ALA A 25 9.98 -17.05 -1.97
CA ALA A 25 11.37 -17.25 -2.38
C ALA A 25 12.33 -16.26 -1.66
N TRP A 26 12.14 -16.12 -0.35
CA TRP A 26 12.67 -15.00 0.44
C TRP A 26 14.18 -14.95 0.57
N ASN A 27 14.85 -16.09 0.34
CA ASN A 27 16.29 -16.31 0.44
C ASN A 27 16.87 -16.92 -0.86
N VAL A 28 16.13 -16.86 -1.97
CA VAL A 28 16.52 -17.40 -3.28
C VAL A 28 17.25 -16.32 -4.09
N ASP A 29 18.18 -16.75 -4.95
CA ASP A 29 18.91 -15.91 -5.90
C ASP A 29 19.59 -14.68 -5.27
N GLY A 30 20.13 -14.87 -4.07
CA GLY A 30 20.87 -13.84 -3.34
C GLY A 30 20.02 -12.78 -2.67
N LYS A 31 18.68 -12.93 -2.61
CA LYS A 31 17.81 -12.03 -1.85
C LYS A 31 18.21 -11.99 -0.36
N GLY A 32 18.38 -10.79 0.17
CA GLY A 32 18.61 -10.57 1.60
C GLY A 32 17.31 -10.57 2.43
N PRO A 33 17.41 -10.77 3.76
CA PRO A 33 16.29 -10.58 4.67
C PRO A 33 15.72 -9.16 4.59
N SER A 34 14.40 -9.05 4.54
CA SER A 34 13.66 -7.79 4.67
C SER A 34 12.98 -7.70 6.04
N VAL A 35 12.47 -6.52 6.40
CA VAL A 35 11.63 -6.36 7.59
C VAL A 35 10.38 -7.25 7.57
N ALA A 36 9.82 -7.52 6.39
CA ALA A 36 8.65 -8.41 6.24
C ALA A 36 8.95 -9.87 6.60
N ASP A 37 10.20 -10.31 6.39
CA ASP A 37 10.64 -11.67 6.69
C ASP A 37 10.74 -11.94 8.21
N ALA A 38 10.68 -10.89 9.05
CA ALA A 38 10.64 -10.98 10.51
C ALA A 38 9.20 -10.97 11.09
N VAL A 39 8.17 -10.74 10.26
CA VAL A 39 6.79 -10.61 10.73
C VAL A 39 6.10 -11.98 10.79
N ALA A 40 6.11 -12.59 11.97
CA ALA A 40 5.46 -13.89 12.21
C ALA A 40 3.93 -13.82 12.13
N TRP A 41 3.32 -14.93 11.71
CA TRP A 41 1.90 -15.19 11.98
C TRP A 41 1.70 -15.51 13.47
N LYS A 42 0.65 -14.93 14.05
CA LYS A 42 0.32 -15.04 15.49
C LYS A 42 -1.09 -15.61 15.67
N PRO A 43 -1.29 -16.94 15.54
CA PRO A 43 -2.62 -17.57 15.54
C PRO A 43 -3.43 -17.35 16.81
N ASN A 44 -2.75 -17.17 17.95
CA ASN A 44 -3.38 -17.04 19.25
C ASN A 44 -3.88 -15.61 19.55
N LEU A 45 -3.60 -14.65 18.67
CA LEU A 45 -4.11 -13.28 18.79
C LEU A 45 -5.42 -13.12 18.04
N SER A 46 -6.33 -12.34 18.62
CA SER A 46 -7.55 -11.93 17.92
C SER A 46 -7.20 -11.21 16.62
N VAL A 47 -7.94 -11.46 15.54
CA VAL A 47 -7.80 -10.71 14.27
C VAL A 47 -8.10 -9.21 14.43
N LYS A 48 -8.72 -8.81 15.55
CA LYS A 48 -8.97 -7.40 15.92
C LYS A 48 -7.78 -6.75 16.64
N ASP A 49 -6.82 -7.54 17.14
CA ASP A 49 -5.62 -7.03 17.81
C ASP A 49 -4.50 -6.70 16.81
N TYR A 50 -4.78 -5.72 15.94
CA TYR A 50 -3.83 -5.32 14.90
C TYR A 50 -2.47 -4.88 15.48
N ARG A 51 -2.48 -4.16 16.60
CA ARG A 51 -1.25 -3.72 17.28
C ARG A 51 -0.43 -4.92 17.74
N GLY A 52 -1.06 -5.92 18.36
CA GLY A 52 -0.38 -7.14 18.77
C GLY A 52 0.19 -7.93 17.59
N HIS A 53 -0.50 -7.96 16.44
CA HIS A 53 0.01 -8.58 15.22
C HIS A 53 1.27 -7.87 14.69
N MET A 54 1.25 -6.54 14.64
CA MET A 54 2.36 -5.73 14.11
C MET A 54 3.50 -5.47 15.09
N ALA A 55 3.28 -5.66 16.40
CA ALA A 55 4.31 -5.46 17.42
C ALA A 55 5.47 -6.44 17.24
N LEU A 56 6.69 -5.91 17.26
CA LEU A 56 7.94 -6.65 17.12
C LEU A 56 8.98 -6.09 18.09
N THR A 57 9.56 -6.98 18.89
CA THR A 57 10.73 -6.68 19.74
C THR A 57 12.01 -7.11 19.05
N ASP A 58 13.15 -6.65 19.54
CA ASP A 58 14.47 -7.08 19.07
C ASP A 58 14.68 -8.59 19.26
N GLU A 59 14.09 -9.17 20.30
CA GLU A 59 14.06 -10.62 20.51
C GLU A 59 13.26 -11.33 19.42
N ASN A 60 12.07 -10.85 19.07
CA ASN A 60 11.30 -11.44 17.98
C ASN A 60 12.04 -11.38 16.64
N ILE A 61 12.78 -10.30 16.38
CA ILE A 61 13.59 -10.17 15.17
C ILE A 61 14.74 -11.20 15.17
N ARG A 62 15.45 -11.38 16.29
CA ARG A 62 16.51 -12.40 16.41
C ARG A 62 15.94 -13.81 16.22
N ASP A 63 14.86 -14.14 16.94
CA ASP A 63 14.17 -15.43 16.86
C ASP A 63 13.69 -15.76 15.43
N ALA A 64 13.42 -14.74 14.61
CA ALA A 64 13.03 -14.96 13.22
C ALA A 64 14.15 -15.56 12.37
N PHE A 65 15.41 -15.28 12.68
CA PHE A 65 16.56 -15.72 11.90
C PHE A 65 17.46 -16.72 12.64
N GLU A 66 17.10 -17.07 13.88
CA GLU A 66 17.69 -18.18 14.62
C GLU A 66 16.90 -19.48 14.37
N GLY A 67 17.57 -20.53 13.88
CA GLY A 67 16.92 -21.83 13.59
C GLY A 67 16.14 -21.87 12.27
N ASN A 68 15.32 -22.91 12.08
CA ASN A 68 14.47 -23.06 10.90
C ASN A 68 12.99 -22.99 11.30
N HIS A 69 12.40 -21.80 11.14
CA HIS A 69 11.02 -21.50 11.56
C HIS A 69 10.18 -20.91 10.41
N ASP A 70 10.54 -21.17 9.15
CA ASP A 70 9.92 -20.53 7.97
C ASP A 70 8.39 -20.71 7.90
N ALA A 71 7.84 -21.82 8.39
CA ALA A 71 6.39 -22.04 8.47
C ALA A 71 5.66 -20.93 9.26
N ARG A 72 6.30 -20.36 10.29
CA ARG A 72 5.77 -19.28 11.14
C ARG A 72 5.78 -17.91 10.45
N TYR A 73 6.44 -17.78 9.30
CA TYR A 73 6.60 -16.52 8.56
C TYR A 73 5.99 -16.64 7.16
N PRO A 74 4.66 -16.55 7.00
CA PRO A 74 3.99 -16.80 5.72
C PRO A 74 4.50 -15.96 4.54
N LYS A 75 4.97 -14.74 4.78
CA LYS A 75 5.56 -13.87 3.75
C LYS A 75 6.84 -14.46 3.12
N ARG A 76 7.54 -15.36 3.83
CA ARG A 76 8.73 -16.05 3.31
C ARG A 76 8.42 -17.01 2.15
N ARG A 77 7.24 -17.64 2.19
CA ARG A 77 6.72 -18.53 1.14
C ARG A 77 5.78 -17.83 0.16
N GLY A 78 5.09 -16.76 0.59
CA GLY A 78 4.14 -16.02 -0.24
C GLY A 78 3.04 -16.93 -0.79
N ILE A 79 2.77 -16.78 -2.09
CA ILE A 79 2.00 -17.72 -2.92
C ILE A 79 2.87 -18.37 -3.99
N ASP A 80 4.19 -18.28 -3.79
CA ASP A 80 5.21 -18.64 -4.77
C ASP A 80 5.07 -17.91 -6.11
N PHE A 81 4.65 -16.64 -6.08
CA PHE A 81 4.56 -15.82 -7.30
C PHE A 81 5.92 -15.67 -7.99
N TYR A 82 7.03 -15.77 -7.24
CA TYR A 82 8.38 -15.73 -7.81
C TYR A 82 8.59 -16.79 -8.93
N HIS A 83 8.07 -18.00 -8.74
CA HIS A 83 8.19 -19.06 -9.75
C HIS A 83 6.96 -19.14 -10.68
N HIS A 84 5.79 -18.65 -10.22
CA HIS A 84 4.52 -18.78 -10.94
C HIS A 84 4.05 -17.50 -11.68
N TYR A 85 4.83 -16.41 -11.66
CA TYR A 85 4.39 -15.11 -12.20
C TYR A 85 3.90 -15.18 -13.65
N LYS A 86 4.45 -16.05 -14.51
CA LYS A 86 4.02 -16.17 -15.92
C LYS A 86 2.59 -16.71 -16.03
N ASP A 87 2.23 -17.69 -15.20
CA ASP A 87 0.91 -18.28 -15.16
C ASP A 87 -0.09 -17.32 -14.51
N ASP A 88 0.32 -16.66 -13.43
CA ASP A 88 -0.51 -15.68 -12.72
C ASP A 88 -0.78 -14.45 -13.60
N ILE A 89 0.23 -13.94 -14.32
CA ILE A 89 0.06 -12.86 -15.31
C ILE A 89 -0.83 -13.32 -16.47
N ALA A 90 -0.82 -14.60 -16.84
CA ALA A 90 -1.74 -15.11 -17.85
C ALA A 90 -3.21 -14.98 -17.41
N LEU A 91 -3.49 -15.24 -16.13
CA LEU A 91 -4.83 -15.05 -15.55
C LEU A 91 -5.22 -13.57 -15.47
N PHE A 92 -4.29 -12.67 -15.14
CA PHE A 92 -4.54 -11.22 -15.17
C PHE A 92 -4.85 -10.72 -16.58
N ALA A 93 -4.10 -11.19 -17.57
CA ALA A 93 -4.34 -10.89 -18.97
C ALA A 93 -5.68 -11.45 -19.47
N GLU A 94 -6.08 -12.62 -18.99
CA GLU A 94 -7.40 -13.21 -19.28
C GLU A 94 -8.54 -12.36 -18.73
N MET A 95 -8.41 -11.78 -17.53
CA MET A 95 -9.37 -10.77 -17.03
C MET A 95 -9.34 -9.46 -17.84
N GLY A 96 -8.33 -9.26 -18.69
CA GLY A 96 -8.23 -8.08 -19.55
C GLY A 96 -7.56 -6.88 -18.90
N PHE A 97 -6.78 -7.09 -17.83
CA PHE A 97 -6.06 -6.03 -17.10
C PHE A 97 -5.33 -5.07 -18.05
N LYS A 98 -5.39 -3.78 -17.72
CA LYS A 98 -4.66 -2.70 -18.39
C LYS A 98 -3.41 -2.31 -17.61
N VAL A 99 -3.42 -2.53 -16.30
CA VAL A 99 -2.31 -2.24 -15.39
C VAL A 99 -2.20 -3.34 -14.35
N LEU A 100 -0.97 -3.62 -13.89
CA LEU A 100 -0.73 -4.40 -12.67
C LEU A 100 0.22 -3.60 -11.78
N ARG A 101 -0.23 -3.34 -10.55
CA ARG A 101 0.62 -2.77 -9.52
C ARG A 101 1.40 -3.86 -8.80
N VAL A 102 2.71 -3.70 -8.75
CA VAL A 102 3.63 -4.55 -7.98
C VAL A 102 4.63 -3.68 -7.24
N SER A 103 5.38 -4.27 -6.29
CA SER A 103 6.58 -3.64 -5.76
C SER A 103 7.84 -4.37 -6.22
N ILE A 104 8.96 -3.65 -6.23
CA ILE A 104 10.28 -4.26 -6.36
C ILE A 104 10.81 -4.48 -4.95
N ALA A 105 11.03 -5.73 -4.56
CA ALA A 105 11.63 -6.05 -3.28
C ALA A 105 13.04 -5.48 -3.22
N TRP A 106 13.24 -4.43 -2.42
CA TRP A 106 14.53 -3.75 -2.28
C TRP A 106 15.64 -4.73 -1.91
N SER A 107 15.37 -5.69 -1.01
CA SER A 107 16.35 -6.71 -0.63
C SER A 107 16.67 -7.75 -1.70
N ARG A 108 15.96 -7.79 -2.84
CA ARG A 108 16.39 -8.56 -4.03
C ARG A 108 17.45 -7.83 -4.82
N ILE A 109 17.42 -6.50 -4.85
CA ILE A 109 18.35 -5.68 -5.65
C ILE A 109 19.57 -5.30 -4.83
N PHE A 110 19.38 -4.88 -3.57
CA PHE A 110 20.45 -4.62 -2.60
C PHE A 110 20.16 -5.42 -1.33
N PRO A 111 20.69 -6.66 -1.22
CA PRO A 111 20.44 -7.56 -0.10
C PRO A 111 20.67 -6.95 1.29
N THR A 112 21.71 -6.14 1.45
CA THR A 112 22.00 -5.42 2.70
C THR A 112 21.56 -3.95 2.65
N GLY A 113 21.19 -3.46 1.47
CA GLY A 113 20.88 -2.06 1.20
C GLY A 113 22.13 -1.21 0.88
N GLU A 114 23.33 -1.68 1.26
CA GLU A 114 24.61 -1.00 1.06
C GLU A 114 25.63 -1.85 0.27
N ASP A 115 25.15 -2.85 -0.46
CA ASP A 115 25.99 -3.69 -1.31
C ASP A 115 26.69 -2.85 -2.38
N ALA A 116 27.95 -3.21 -2.68
CA ALA A 116 28.79 -2.45 -3.62
C ALA A 116 28.24 -2.45 -5.06
N ALA A 117 27.51 -3.50 -5.44
CA ALA A 117 26.84 -3.64 -6.72
C ALA A 117 25.45 -4.24 -6.50
N PRO A 118 24.47 -3.92 -7.36
CA PRO A 118 23.16 -4.55 -7.28
C PRO A 118 23.26 -6.04 -7.63
N ASN A 119 22.36 -6.83 -7.05
CA ASN A 119 22.22 -8.24 -7.36
C ASN A 119 21.54 -8.43 -8.73
N GLU A 120 22.30 -8.92 -9.71
CA GLU A 120 21.81 -9.09 -11.09
C GLU A 120 20.65 -10.08 -11.19
N ALA A 121 20.62 -11.14 -10.38
CA ALA A 121 19.53 -12.12 -10.45
C ALA A 121 18.19 -11.49 -10.05
N GLY A 122 18.20 -10.62 -9.02
CA GLY A 122 17.05 -9.80 -8.65
C GLY A 122 16.64 -8.83 -9.76
N LEU A 123 17.63 -8.20 -10.41
CA LEU A 123 17.34 -7.27 -11.52
C LEU A 123 16.69 -7.99 -12.71
N GLN A 124 17.23 -9.16 -13.08
CA GLN A 124 16.75 -9.99 -14.17
C GLN A 124 15.32 -10.50 -13.91
N PHE A 125 15.01 -10.95 -12.69
CA PHE A 125 13.68 -11.41 -12.33
C PHE A 125 12.59 -10.36 -12.65
N TYR A 126 12.77 -9.12 -12.19
CA TYR A 126 11.81 -8.05 -12.46
C TYR A 126 11.82 -7.61 -13.93
N GLU A 127 12.98 -7.63 -14.60
CA GLU A 127 13.04 -7.35 -16.05
C GLU A 127 12.17 -8.35 -16.82
N GLU A 128 12.28 -9.64 -16.53
CA GLU A 128 11.49 -10.69 -17.17
C GLU A 128 10.01 -10.57 -16.83
N MET A 129 9.66 -10.27 -15.57
CA MET A 129 8.28 -10.02 -15.16
C MET A 129 7.67 -8.83 -15.91
N PHE A 130 8.37 -7.69 -15.97
CA PHE A 130 7.87 -6.51 -16.68
C PHE A 130 7.78 -6.74 -18.18
N ARG A 131 8.71 -7.49 -18.78
CA ARG A 131 8.61 -7.91 -20.18
C ARG A 131 7.38 -8.80 -20.42
N GLU A 132 7.06 -9.72 -19.50
CA GLU A 132 5.85 -10.54 -19.59
C GLU A 132 4.58 -9.69 -19.46
N LEU A 133 4.52 -8.72 -18.54
CA LEU A 133 3.41 -7.76 -18.45
C LEU A 133 3.22 -6.99 -19.77
N ARG A 134 4.30 -6.39 -20.29
CA ARG A 134 4.27 -5.63 -21.55
C ARG A 134 3.85 -6.50 -22.74
N ARG A 135 4.30 -7.76 -22.79
CA ARG A 135 3.90 -8.74 -23.83
C ARG A 135 2.40 -9.03 -23.80
N ARG A 136 1.76 -8.91 -22.64
CA ARG A 136 0.31 -9.04 -22.47
C ARG A 136 -0.45 -7.72 -22.56
N HIS A 137 0.23 -6.62 -22.90
CA HIS A 137 -0.35 -5.27 -22.92
C HIS A 137 -0.86 -4.79 -21.56
N ILE A 138 -0.19 -5.23 -20.48
CA ILE A 138 -0.42 -4.77 -19.12
C ILE A 138 0.68 -3.76 -18.76
N GLU A 139 0.30 -2.55 -18.39
CA GLU A 139 1.24 -1.54 -17.88
C GLU A 139 1.71 -1.91 -16.48
N PRO A 140 3.03 -1.92 -16.20
CA PRO A 140 3.52 -1.99 -14.83
C PRO A 140 3.30 -0.67 -14.09
N LEU A 141 2.71 -0.73 -12.90
CA LEU A 141 2.73 0.34 -11.90
C LEU A 141 3.62 -0.12 -10.73
N VAL A 142 4.78 0.50 -10.55
CA VAL A 142 5.81 -0.03 -9.65
C VAL A 142 5.92 0.79 -8.37
N THR A 143 5.76 0.14 -7.22
CA THR A 143 6.05 0.74 -5.91
C THR A 143 7.49 0.41 -5.50
N LEU A 144 8.32 1.42 -5.26
CA LEU A 144 9.74 1.23 -4.93
C LEU A 144 9.95 0.73 -3.49
N SER A 145 9.22 1.30 -2.51
CA SER A 145 9.25 0.83 -1.13
C SER A 145 7.87 0.44 -0.64
N HIS A 146 7.63 -0.86 -0.48
CA HIS A 146 6.37 -1.42 -0.02
C HIS A 146 6.58 -2.40 1.15
N TYR A 147 6.91 -1.86 2.32
CA TYR A 147 7.02 -2.62 3.59
C TYR A 147 8.08 -3.73 3.62
N GLU A 148 9.16 -3.56 2.84
CA GLU A 148 10.13 -4.64 2.59
C GLU A 148 11.58 -4.15 2.49
N MET A 149 11.91 -3.07 3.20
CA MET A 149 13.29 -2.58 3.23
C MET A 149 14.26 -3.66 3.77
N PRO A 150 15.53 -3.69 3.32
CA PRO A 150 16.55 -4.61 3.82
C PRO A 150 16.66 -4.53 5.34
N LEU A 151 16.61 -5.69 6.02
CA LEU A 151 16.68 -5.77 7.47
C LEU A 151 18.00 -5.20 8.01
N ALA A 152 19.10 -5.37 7.27
CA ALA A 152 20.41 -4.84 7.62
C ALA A 152 20.41 -3.30 7.82
N LEU A 153 19.57 -2.56 7.08
CA LEU A 153 19.42 -1.11 7.29
C LEU A 153 18.67 -0.81 8.60
N SER A 154 17.67 -1.60 8.96
CA SER A 154 17.03 -1.52 10.28
C SER A 154 18.02 -1.82 11.41
N GLU A 155 18.86 -2.84 11.23
CA GLU A 155 19.85 -3.24 12.22
C GLU A 155 20.96 -2.19 12.40
N LYS A 156 21.50 -1.67 11.30
CA LYS A 156 22.63 -0.74 11.33
C LYS A 156 22.22 0.67 11.71
N TYR A 157 21.07 1.15 11.22
CA TYR A 157 20.71 2.56 11.25
C TYR A 157 19.43 2.87 12.03
N ASN A 158 18.82 1.87 12.66
CA ASN A 158 17.44 1.97 13.14
C ASN A 158 16.46 2.36 12.02
N GLY A 159 16.76 1.90 10.79
CA GLY A 159 15.97 2.19 9.61
C GLY A 159 16.05 3.65 9.20
N TRP A 160 14.91 4.23 8.81
CA TRP A 160 14.84 5.57 8.25
C TRP A 160 15.18 6.69 9.24
N VAL A 161 15.34 6.41 10.53
CA VAL A 161 15.83 7.40 11.51
C VAL A 161 17.15 8.01 11.07
N HIS A 162 18.06 7.21 10.50
CA HIS A 162 19.34 7.71 10.02
C HIS A 162 19.28 8.18 8.57
N ARG A 163 19.88 9.34 8.29
CA ARG A 163 19.85 9.97 6.97
C ARG A 163 20.49 9.14 5.85
N ASN A 164 21.51 8.33 6.15
CA ASN A 164 22.16 7.44 5.16
C ASN A 164 21.18 6.49 4.44
N VAL A 165 20.03 6.18 5.03
CA VAL A 165 19.01 5.35 4.38
C VAL A 165 18.37 6.08 3.18
N VAL A 166 18.35 7.41 3.17
CA VAL A 166 17.99 8.23 2.01
C VAL A 166 18.89 7.89 0.82
N ASP A 167 20.20 7.91 1.02
CA ASP A 167 21.19 7.64 -0.04
C ASP A 167 21.09 6.19 -0.54
N ALA A 168 20.87 5.23 0.38
CA ALA A 168 20.66 3.83 0.02
C ALA A 168 19.41 3.64 -0.85
N PHE A 169 18.31 4.32 -0.51
CA PHE A 169 17.06 4.25 -1.28
C PHE A 169 17.17 4.96 -2.63
N VAL A 170 17.83 6.12 -2.68
CA VAL A 170 18.09 6.85 -3.93
C VAL A 170 18.96 6.01 -4.87
N ARG A 171 20.00 5.33 -4.35
CA ARG A 171 20.82 4.41 -5.14
C ARG A 171 20.00 3.24 -5.69
N PHE A 172 19.21 2.59 -4.84
CA PHE A 172 18.30 1.51 -5.25
C PHE A 172 17.36 1.96 -6.37
N SER A 173 16.68 3.09 -6.18
CA SER A 173 15.72 3.63 -7.14
C SER A 173 16.38 3.98 -8.46
N ASN A 174 17.57 4.59 -8.44
CA ASN A 174 18.33 4.91 -9.64
C ASN A 174 18.73 3.67 -10.45
N VAL A 175 19.15 2.58 -9.79
CA VAL A 175 19.41 1.30 -10.46
C VAL A 175 18.14 0.76 -11.13
N CYS A 176 17.00 0.80 -10.44
CA CYS A 176 15.72 0.38 -11.01
C CYS A 176 15.34 1.24 -12.23
N PHE A 177 15.51 2.56 -12.16
CA PHE A 177 15.23 3.45 -13.29
C PHE A 177 16.12 3.13 -14.49
N ASP A 178 17.43 2.98 -14.27
CA ASP A 178 18.37 2.68 -15.36
C ASP A 178 18.07 1.32 -16.02
N ARG A 179 17.67 0.32 -15.23
CA ARG A 179 17.35 -1.03 -15.72
C ARG A 179 15.99 -1.11 -16.42
N TYR A 180 14.97 -0.42 -15.91
CA TYR A 180 13.57 -0.62 -16.32
C TYR A 180 12.94 0.55 -17.07
N LYS A 181 13.71 1.58 -17.43
CA LYS A 181 13.24 2.80 -18.12
C LYS A 181 12.35 2.56 -19.35
N ASP A 182 12.60 1.49 -20.11
CA ASP A 182 11.86 1.18 -21.33
C ASP A 182 10.62 0.30 -21.08
N LEU A 183 10.44 -0.18 -19.83
CA LEU A 183 9.39 -1.13 -19.44
C LEU A 183 8.37 -0.51 -18.48
N VAL A 184 8.77 0.48 -17.67
CA VAL A 184 7.95 1.02 -16.59
C VAL A 184 7.85 2.54 -16.69
N ARG A 185 6.61 3.03 -16.79
CA ARG A 185 6.29 4.46 -16.83
C ARG A 185 5.76 5.01 -15.51
N TYR A 186 4.97 4.21 -14.78
CA TYR A 186 4.29 4.65 -13.57
C TYR A 186 5.00 4.12 -12.32
N TRP A 187 5.35 5.04 -11.43
CA TRP A 187 6.12 4.76 -10.22
C TRP A 187 5.42 5.33 -8.99
N LEU A 188 5.51 4.62 -7.88
CA LEU A 188 5.19 5.11 -6.54
C LEU A 188 6.46 5.01 -5.70
N THR A 189 6.82 6.06 -4.99
CA THR A 189 8.04 6.07 -4.15
C THR A 189 7.85 5.19 -2.92
N PHE A 190 6.90 5.54 -2.06
CA PHE A 190 6.57 4.81 -0.84
C PHE A 190 5.10 4.40 -0.84
N ASN A 191 4.82 3.19 -0.34
CA ASN A 191 3.47 2.80 0.04
C ASN A 191 3.11 3.41 1.40
N GLU A 192 1.95 4.06 1.49
CA GLU A 192 1.32 4.54 2.74
C GLU A 192 2.35 5.09 3.73
N ILE A 193 3.03 6.18 3.36
CA ILE A 193 4.09 6.76 4.19
C ILE A 193 3.58 7.13 5.61
N ASP A 194 2.28 7.39 5.74
CA ASP A 194 1.58 7.67 7.00
C ASP A 194 1.53 6.47 7.97
N SER A 195 1.68 5.27 7.43
CA SER A 195 1.65 4.03 8.21
C SER A 195 2.83 3.89 9.18
N ILE A 196 3.85 4.74 9.05
CA ILE A 196 5.02 4.78 9.93
C ILE A 196 4.63 4.96 11.40
N HIS A 197 3.51 5.61 11.69
CA HIS A 197 2.99 5.75 13.06
C HIS A 197 2.23 4.52 13.55
N ARG A 198 1.71 3.69 12.64
CA ARG A 198 0.94 2.48 12.97
C ARG A 198 1.83 1.25 13.14
N HIS A 199 2.89 1.15 12.33
CA HIS A 199 3.86 0.07 12.37
C HIS A 199 5.25 0.56 11.94
N PRO A 200 5.98 1.27 12.84
CA PRO A 200 7.28 1.88 12.54
C PRO A 200 8.32 0.91 11.98
N PHE A 201 8.35 -0.32 12.50
CA PHE A 201 9.29 -1.35 12.04
C PHE A 201 9.02 -1.78 10.58
N THR A 202 7.77 -2.09 10.25
CA THR A 202 7.40 -2.57 8.91
C THR A 202 7.52 -1.46 7.85
N THR A 203 7.12 -0.23 8.18
CA THR A 203 7.14 0.89 7.21
C THR A 203 8.53 1.46 7.02
N ALA A 204 9.30 1.54 8.10
CA ALA A 204 10.50 2.36 8.14
C ALA A 204 11.68 1.70 8.84
N GLY A 205 11.60 0.43 9.21
CA GLY A 205 12.68 -0.30 9.88
C GLY A 205 13.02 0.25 11.26
N ILE A 206 12.12 1.05 11.86
CA ILE A 206 12.34 1.70 13.15
C ILE A 206 12.00 0.73 14.27
N ARG A 207 12.99 0.45 15.12
CA ARG A 207 12.88 -0.39 16.31
C ARG A 207 12.79 0.55 17.51
N GLU A 208 11.64 0.58 18.16
CA GLU A 208 11.40 1.47 19.31
C GLU A 208 12.41 1.21 20.44
N GLU A 209 12.83 -0.05 20.63
CA GLU A 209 13.84 -0.44 21.63
C GLU A 209 15.24 0.15 21.38
N LYS A 210 15.52 0.62 20.15
CA LYS A 210 16.75 1.35 19.81
C LYS A 210 16.65 2.86 20.00
N SER A 211 15.45 3.39 20.20
CA SER A 211 15.25 4.81 20.45
C SER A 211 15.69 5.15 21.88
N ALA A 212 16.21 6.35 22.11
CA ALA A 212 16.43 6.81 23.48
C ALA A 212 15.10 6.84 24.26
N PRO A 213 15.10 6.66 25.60
CA PRO A 213 13.87 6.64 26.39
C PRO A 213 12.98 7.87 26.12
N GLY A 214 11.75 7.63 25.67
CA GLY A 214 10.78 8.68 25.33
C GLY A 214 10.97 9.35 23.95
N GLN A 215 11.96 8.92 23.15
CA GLN A 215 12.28 9.52 21.84
C GLN A 215 11.73 8.73 20.64
N ALA A 216 11.06 7.59 20.82
CA ALA A 216 10.52 6.81 19.70
C ALA A 216 9.63 7.63 18.76
N LYS A 217 8.80 8.54 19.31
CA LYS A 217 7.95 9.43 18.50
C LYS A 217 8.77 10.44 17.69
N GLN A 218 9.82 11.00 18.29
CA GLN A 218 10.77 11.90 17.63
C GLN A 218 11.46 11.18 16.46
N ASP A 219 11.97 9.97 16.70
CA ASP A 219 12.62 9.11 15.70
C ASP A 219 11.68 8.74 14.53
N ILE A 220 10.41 8.45 14.83
CA ILE A 220 9.38 8.18 13.81
C ILE A 220 9.20 9.40 12.89
N TYR A 221 9.06 10.60 13.45
CA TYR A 221 8.90 11.80 12.64
C TYR A 221 10.17 12.19 11.87
N GLN A 222 11.35 11.94 12.44
CA GLN A 222 12.61 12.12 11.72
C GLN A 222 12.72 11.14 10.54
N GLY A 223 12.35 9.87 10.74
CA GLY A 223 12.31 8.87 9.67
C GLY A 223 11.31 9.23 8.58
N LEU A 224 10.14 9.76 8.95
CA LEU A 224 9.16 10.27 8.01
C LEU A 224 9.71 11.45 7.18
N HIS A 225 10.43 12.38 7.81
CA HIS A 225 11.09 13.46 7.09
C HIS A 225 12.09 12.95 6.05
N HIS A 226 12.92 11.98 6.43
CA HIS A 226 13.86 11.35 5.50
C HIS A 226 13.15 10.64 4.33
N GLN A 227 12.02 9.98 4.56
CA GLN A 227 11.21 9.40 3.48
C GLN A 227 10.64 10.48 2.53
N PHE A 228 10.22 11.65 3.03
CA PHE A 228 9.80 12.76 2.16
C PHE A 228 10.94 13.27 1.28
N VAL A 229 12.12 13.51 1.87
CA VAL A 229 13.30 13.97 1.11
C VAL A 229 13.72 12.94 0.07
N ALA A 230 13.72 11.65 0.44
CA ALA A 230 14.01 10.55 -0.48
C ALA A 230 13.00 10.48 -1.63
N SER A 231 11.70 10.63 -1.33
CA SER A 231 10.63 10.66 -2.34
C SER A 231 10.85 11.77 -3.37
N ALA A 232 11.20 12.97 -2.91
CA ALA A 232 11.48 14.11 -3.78
C ALA A 232 12.75 13.91 -4.64
N LEU A 233 13.85 13.40 -4.06
CA LEU A 233 15.07 13.08 -4.80
C LEU A 233 14.84 12.01 -5.87
N VAL A 234 14.09 10.96 -5.53
CA VAL A 234 13.75 9.88 -6.45
C VAL A 234 12.82 10.36 -7.57
N THR A 235 11.90 11.29 -7.26
CA THR A 235 11.04 11.93 -8.27
C THR A 235 11.88 12.69 -9.29
N ARG A 236 12.80 13.55 -8.83
CA ARG A 236 13.77 14.26 -9.69
C ARG A 236 14.52 13.30 -10.60
N ASP A 237 15.10 12.25 -10.02
CA ASP A 237 15.95 11.32 -10.75
C ASP A 237 15.15 10.49 -11.77
N CYS A 238 13.92 10.11 -11.43
CA CYS A 238 13.02 9.40 -12.33
C CYS A 238 12.68 10.25 -13.57
N HIS A 239 12.32 11.52 -13.37
CA HIS A 239 12.02 12.43 -14.48
C HIS A 239 13.24 12.68 -15.37
N ALA A 240 14.43 12.78 -14.76
CA ALA A 240 15.68 12.98 -15.51
C ALA A 240 16.08 11.75 -16.34
N LYS A 241 15.89 10.54 -15.80
CA LYS A 241 16.29 9.27 -16.45
C LYS A 241 15.25 8.72 -17.41
N ILE A 242 13.96 8.98 -17.16
CA ILE A 242 12.83 8.41 -17.89
C ILE A 242 11.89 9.56 -18.31
N PRO A 243 12.14 10.22 -19.46
CA PRO A 243 11.27 11.28 -19.94
C PRO A 243 9.82 10.80 -20.11
N GLY A 244 8.87 11.51 -19.52
CA GLY A 244 7.44 11.16 -19.56
C GLY A 244 7.01 10.11 -18.53
N SER A 245 7.89 9.73 -17.60
CA SER A 245 7.51 8.99 -16.40
C SER A 245 6.47 9.74 -15.58
N GLN A 246 5.75 9.00 -14.74
CA GLN A 246 4.75 9.53 -13.82
C GLN A 246 5.06 8.97 -12.44
N VAL A 247 5.37 9.84 -11.49
CA VAL A 247 5.71 9.49 -10.10
C VAL A 247 4.61 9.96 -9.18
N GLY A 248 4.00 9.05 -8.43
CA GLY A 248 2.91 9.34 -7.50
C GLY A 248 3.32 9.17 -6.05
N CYS A 249 2.64 9.91 -5.15
CA CYS A 249 2.60 9.55 -3.73
C CYS A 249 1.57 8.47 -3.49
N MET A 250 1.65 7.77 -2.36
CA MET A 250 0.64 6.80 -1.92
C MET A 250 0.24 7.07 -0.47
N LEU A 251 -1.05 7.34 -0.26
CA LEU A 251 -1.66 7.68 1.03
C LEU A 251 -2.68 6.60 1.47
N THR A 252 -2.75 6.29 2.76
CA THR A 252 -3.97 5.67 3.30
C THR A 252 -5.08 6.70 3.46
N LYS A 253 -6.12 6.67 2.63
CA LYS A 253 -7.23 7.63 2.76
C LYS A 253 -8.27 7.11 3.76
N LEU A 254 -8.29 7.73 4.94
CA LEU A 254 -9.23 7.46 6.02
C LEU A 254 -10.20 8.62 6.18
N THR A 255 -11.18 8.69 5.28
CA THR A 255 -12.21 9.74 5.32
C THR A 255 -13.00 9.66 6.61
N THR A 256 -12.90 10.70 7.44
CA THR A 256 -13.55 10.75 8.74
C THR A 256 -14.77 11.67 8.69
N TYR A 257 -15.90 11.19 9.19
CA TYR A 257 -17.12 11.98 9.38
C TYR A 257 -17.29 12.42 10.85
N PRO A 258 -17.96 13.56 11.09
CA PRO A 258 -18.35 13.91 12.44
C PRO A 258 -19.54 13.05 12.87
N HIS A 259 -19.51 12.53 14.11
CA HIS A 259 -20.61 11.75 14.67
C HIS A 259 -21.90 12.59 14.81
N SER A 260 -21.78 13.90 15.00
CA SER A 260 -22.91 14.83 15.11
C SER A 260 -22.58 16.21 14.53
N CYS A 261 -23.59 17.06 14.36
CA CYS A 261 -23.39 18.45 13.95
C CYS A 261 -22.89 19.37 15.08
N ARG A 262 -22.49 18.81 16.23
CA ARG A 262 -21.85 19.59 17.31
C ARG A 262 -20.55 20.20 16.80
N PRO A 263 -20.31 21.50 17.00
CA PRO A 263 -19.10 22.16 16.52
C PRO A 263 -17.80 21.47 16.95
N GLU A 264 -17.76 20.87 18.15
CA GLU A 264 -16.60 20.15 18.66
C GLU A 264 -16.31 18.86 17.88
N ASP A 265 -17.36 18.12 17.49
CA ASP A 265 -17.22 16.91 16.65
C ASP A 265 -16.79 17.31 15.22
N VAL A 266 -17.33 18.42 14.70
CA VAL A 266 -16.95 18.98 13.39
C VAL A 266 -15.48 19.41 13.39
N GLU A 267 -15.03 20.16 14.40
CA GLU A 267 -13.64 20.61 14.52
C GLU A 267 -12.67 19.43 14.70
N ALA A 268 -13.00 18.46 15.57
CA ALA A 268 -12.17 17.27 15.78
C ALA A 268 -12.02 16.46 14.48
N THR A 269 -13.11 16.29 13.74
CA THR A 269 -13.12 15.62 12.43
C THR A 269 -12.27 16.36 11.41
N LEU A 270 -12.41 17.69 11.32
CA LEU A 270 -11.62 18.51 10.41
C LEU A 270 -10.12 18.35 10.69
N LYS A 271 -9.70 18.42 11.96
CA LYS A 271 -8.31 18.23 12.35
C LYS A 271 -7.78 16.84 11.97
N LYS A 272 -8.58 15.78 12.19
CA LYS A 272 -8.21 14.41 11.84
C LYS A 272 -8.06 14.21 10.32
N ASN A 273 -8.94 14.78 9.52
CA ASN A 273 -8.81 14.76 8.06
C ASN A 273 -7.59 15.57 7.59
N LEU A 274 -7.33 16.75 8.17
CA LEU A 274 -6.13 17.55 7.86
C LEU A 274 -4.83 16.81 8.21
N GLU A 275 -4.80 16.09 9.34
CA GLU A 275 -3.68 15.22 9.70
C GLU A 275 -3.49 14.10 8.67
N ASN A 276 -4.57 13.47 8.20
CA ASN A 276 -4.48 12.46 7.15
C ASN A 276 -3.97 13.03 5.82
N TYR A 277 -4.29 14.29 5.48
CA TYR A 277 -3.80 14.93 4.25
C TYR A 277 -2.33 15.31 4.29
N PHE A 278 -1.75 15.54 5.47
CA PHE A 278 -0.45 16.17 5.59
C PHE A 278 0.67 15.43 4.83
N TYR A 279 0.62 14.10 4.82
CA TYR A 279 1.62 13.28 4.13
C TYR A 279 1.60 13.47 2.61
N ALA A 280 0.42 13.70 2.04
CA ALA A 280 0.28 14.04 0.64
C ALA A 280 0.56 15.54 0.41
N ASP A 281 0.21 16.43 1.34
CA ASP A 281 0.53 17.86 1.25
C ASP A 281 2.03 18.11 1.04
N VAL A 282 2.89 17.43 1.82
CA VAL A 282 4.35 17.57 1.68
C VAL A 282 4.82 17.12 0.30
N GLN A 283 4.25 16.05 -0.25
CA GLN A 283 4.66 15.48 -1.54
C GLN A 283 4.06 16.22 -2.75
N VAL A 284 2.90 16.86 -2.59
CA VAL A 284 2.18 17.58 -3.65
C VAL A 284 2.55 19.05 -3.70
N PHE A 285 2.66 19.72 -2.55
CA PHE A 285 2.96 21.15 -2.46
C PHE A 285 4.43 21.43 -2.17
N GLY A 286 5.18 20.42 -1.71
CA GLY A 286 6.61 20.51 -1.41
C GLY A 286 6.94 21.22 -0.10
N ASP A 287 5.94 21.41 0.78
CA ASP A 287 6.09 22.14 2.04
C ASP A 287 5.31 21.46 3.17
N TYR A 288 5.82 21.58 4.40
CA TYR A 288 5.09 21.17 5.59
C TYR A 288 3.92 22.12 5.86
N PRO A 289 2.70 21.61 6.11
CA PRO A 289 1.58 22.45 6.51
C PRO A 289 1.88 23.20 7.81
N PRO A 290 1.57 24.51 7.92
CA PRO A 290 1.83 25.28 9.14
C PRO A 290 1.17 24.72 10.41
N LEU A 291 0.00 24.10 10.27
CA LEU A 291 -0.71 23.49 11.40
C LEU A 291 0.06 22.28 11.96
N ILE A 292 0.70 21.49 11.09
CA ILE A 292 1.53 20.36 11.49
C ILE A 292 2.80 20.87 12.17
N LEU A 293 3.46 21.89 11.62
CA LEU A 293 4.66 22.46 12.26
C LEU A 293 4.37 22.95 13.68
N ARG A 294 3.22 23.59 13.90
CA ARG A 294 2.78 24.02 15.25
C ARG A 294 2.42 22.85 16.15
N ASP A 295 1.86 21.78 15.60
CA ASP A 295 1.56 20.58 16.36
C ASP A 295 2.84 19.85 16.81
N LEU A 296 3.83 19.70 15.92
CA LEU A 296 5.14 19.15 16.26
C LEU A 296 5.84 19.98 17.35
N GLU A 297 5.82 21.31 17.24
CA GLU A 297 6.37 22.22 18.25
C GLU A 297 5.71 22.01 19.63
N ARG A 298 4.37 21.89 19.68
CA ARG A 298 3.62 21.62 20.92
C ARG A 298 3.96 20.27 21.54
N GLN A 299 4.29 19.29 20.71
CA GLN A 299 4.68 17.94 21.14
C GLN A 299 6.18 17.84 21.44
N ASN A 300 6.93 18.94 21.34
CA ASN A 300 8.37 18.99 21.50
C ASN A 300 9.11 18.03 20.55
N ILE A 301 8.61 17.94 19.32
CA ILE A 301 9.20 17.15 18.23
C ILE A 301 9.95 18.11 17.31
N HIS A 302 11.24 17.87 17.12
CA HIS A 302 12.12 18.71 16.31
C HIS A 302 12.66 17.96 15.10
N ILE A 303 12.25 18.35 13.89
CA ILE A 303 12.77 17.72 12.68
C ILE A 303 14.12 18.34 12.32
N GLU A 304 15.17 17.55 12.36
CA GLU A 304 16.48 17.94 11.84
C GLU A 304 16.42 17.92 10.31
N MET A 305 16.54 19.10 9.70
CA MET A 305 16.53 19.28 8.26
C MET A 305 17.93 19.68 7.78
N HIS A 306 18.44 19.00 6.76
CA HIS A 306 19.61 19.47 6.03
C HIS A 306 19.26 20.81 5.33
N PRO A 307 20.22 21.74 5.15
CA PRO A 307 19.95 23.05 4.54
C PRO A 307 19.19 23.01 3.21
N ASP A 308 19.42 21.96 2.41
CA ASP A 308 18.76 21.76 1.10
C ASP A 308 17.38 21.09 1.16
N ASP A 309 16.96 20.50 2.28
CA ASP A 309 15.78 19.63 2.31
C ASP A 309 14.51 20.36 1.91
N ARG A 310 14.32 21.59 2.40
CA ARG A 310 13.16 22.41 2.02
C ARG A 310 13.14 22.70 0.52
N ARG A 311 14.30 22.98 -0.07
CA ARG A 311 14.41 23.23 -1.51
C ARG A 311 14.11 21.97 -2.31
N ILE A 312 14.68 20.82 -1.91
CA ILE A 312 14.46 19.52 -2.56
C ILE A 312 12.97 19.16 -2.57
N LEU A 313 12.28 19.28 -1.42
CA LEU A 313 10.85 19.01 -1.33
C LEU A 313 10.04 19.94 -2.25
N LYS A 314 10.42 21.21 -2.32
CA LYS A 314 9.70 22.22 -3.12
C LYS A 314 9.84 22.00 -4.63
N GLU A 315 11.04 21.64 -5.08
CA GLU A 315 11.37 21.55 -6.51
C GLU A 315 10.90 20.24 -7.16
N HIS A 316 10.64 19.20 -6.37
CA HIS A 316 10.42 17.83 -6.87
C HIS A 316 9.18 17.19 -6.26
N THR A 317 8.01 17.68 -6.67
CA THR A 317 6.70 17.17 -6.22
C THR A 317 6.17 16.08 -7.15
N VAL A 318 5.28 15.25 -6.62
CA VAL A 318 4.69 14.10 -7.34
C VAL A 318 3.75 14.56 -8.45
N ASP A 319 3.61 13.76 -9.51
CA ASP A 319 2.77 14.04 -10.69
C ASP A 319 1.28 13.78 -10.40
N PHE A 320 0.99 12.73 -9.64
CA PHE A 320 -0.37 12.28 -9.31
C PHE A 320 -0.47 11.84 -7.84
N VAL A 321 -1.70 11.78 -7.33
CA VAL A 321 -1.98 11.31 -5.96
C VAL A 321 -2.63 9.93 -6.04
N SER A 322 -1.93 8.91 -5.58
CA SER A 322 -2.52 7.60 -5.38
C SER A 322 -2.91 7.37 -3.92
N PHE A 323 -3.89 6.51 -3.70
CA PHE A 323 -4.34 6.20 -2.35
C PHE A 323 -4.96 4.81 -2.23
N SER A 324 -4.93 4.27 -1.02
CA SER A 324 -5.77 3.15 -0.59
C SER A 324 -7.09 3.66 -0.01
N TYR A 325 -8.18 2.95 -0.27
CA TYR A 325 -9.47 3.18 0.38
C TYR A 325 -10.13 1.86 0.68
N TYR A 326 -10.60 1.69 1.92
CA TYR A 326 -11.31 0.49 2.34
C TYR A 326 -12.59 0.81 3.11
N MET A 327 -12.54 1.87 3.93
CA MET A 327 -13.64 2.30 4.80
C MET A 327 -13.49 3.78 5.15
N SER A 328 -14.60 4.39 5.56
CA SER A 328 -14.60 5.65 6.29
C SER A 328 -14.46 5.44 7.80
N MET A 329 -14.18 6.51 8.53
CA MET A 329 -14.16 6.56 9.99
C MET A 329 -15.23 7.55 10.50
N THR A 330 -15.51 7.53 11.79
CA THR A 330 -16.34 8.55 12.45
C THR A 330 -15.65 9.03 13.74
N GLU A 331 -15.74 10.34 14.01
CA GLU A 331 -15.09 11.00 15.15
C GLU A 331 -16.11 11.65 16.08
N SER A 332 -15.87 11.55 17.39
CA SER A 332 -16.70 12.22 18.40
C SER A 332 -15.86 12.65 19.59
N THR A 333 -16.16 13.85 20.08
CA THR A 333 -15.61 14.42 21.31
C THR A 333 -16.34 13.93 22.56
N GLN A 334 -17.44 13.19 22.40
CA GLN A 334 -18.22 12.72 23.53
C GLN A 334 -17.49 11.59 24.29
N PRO A 335 -17.40 11.64 25.64
CA PRO A 335 -16.71 10.62 26.42
C PRO A 335 -17.36 9.24 26.37
N ASP A 336 -18.68 9.20 26.19
CA ASP A 336 -19.55 8.01 26.24
C ASP A 336 -19.83 7.39 24.86
N ALA A 337 -19.28 7.96 23.78
CA ALA A 337 -19.45 7.41 22.43
C ALA A 337 -18.84 6.01 22.32
N GLU A 338 -19.57 5.06 21.70
CA GLU A 338 -19.10 3.69 21.48
C GLU A 338 -17.90 3.67 20.51
N ARG A 339 -16.70 3.52 21.07
CA ARG A 339 -15.46 3.45 20.29
C ARG A 339 -15.22 2.03 19.81
N ILE A 340 -15.10 1.85 18.50
CA ILE A 340 -14.77 0.56 17.89
C ILE A 340 -13.33 0.62 17.38
N PRO A 341 -12.52 -0.44 17.58
CA PRO A 341 -11.27 -0.58 16.85
C PRO A 341 -11.55 -0.66 15.35
N GLY A 342 -11.21 0.39 14.58
CA GLY A 342 -10.81 0.20 13.20
C GLY A 342 -9.42 -0.42 13.22
N ASN A 343 -9.10 -1.32 12.29
CA ASN A 343 -7.79 -2.03 12.30
C ASN A 343 -6.57 -1.10 12.35
N THR A 344 -6.72 0.20 12.09
CA THR A 344 -5.63 1.17 12.01
C THR A 344 -5.77 2.39 12.94
N VAL A 345 -6.98 2.76 13.39
CA VAL A 345 -7.23 3.97 14.21
C VAL A 345 -8.48 3.77 15.09
N LEU A 346 -8.48 4.34 16.32
CA LEU A 346 -9.68 4.42 17.15
C LEU A 346 -10.66 5.45 16.56
N GLY A 347 -11.91 5.04 16.36
CA GLY A 347 -13.02 5.91 15.98
C GLY A 347 -14.31 5.44 16.62
N VAL A 348 -15.37 6.21 16.45
CA VAL A 348 -16.73 5.82 16.85
C VAL A 348 -17.38 5.05 15.72
N LYS A 349 -18.26 4.10 16.04
CA LYS A 349 -19.04 3.38 15.02
C LYS A 349 -19.92 4.35 14.24
N ASN A 350 -19.89 4.30 12.91
CA ASN A 350 -20.96 4.91 12.11
C ASN A 350 -22.21 4.01 12.17
N PRO A 351 -23.34 4.45 12.76
CA PRO A 351 -24.53 3.61 12.91
C PRO A 351 -25.25 3.34 11.57
N TYR A 352 -24.90 4.04 10.50
CA TYR A 352 -25.54 3.94 9.19
C TYR A 352 -24.81 2.98 8.23
N LEU A 353 -23.63 2.49 8.59
CA LEU A 353 -22.81 1.66 7.71
C LEU A 353 -22.81 0.19 8.16
N PRO A 354 -22.97 -0.77 7.24
CA PRO A 354 -22.73 -2.18 7.52
C PRO A 354 -21.22 -2.43 7.76
N ALA A 355 -20.88 -3.57 8.37
CA ALA A 355 -19.51 -3.96 8.63
C ALA A 355 -19.23 -5.39 8.14
N SER A 356 -18.00 -5.65 7.68
CA SER A 356 -17.51 -6.98 7.30
C SER A 356 -17.23 -7.85 8.53
N GLU A 357 -16.95 -9.15 8.29
CA GLU A 357 -16.56 -10.09 9.34
C GLU A 357 -15.29 -9.67 10.12
N TRP A 358 -14.40 -8.91 9.48
CA TRP A 358 -13.21 -8.32 10.11
C TRP A 358 -13.49 -6.99 10.83
N GLY A 359 -14.75 -6.56 10.91
CA GLY A 359 -15.18 -5.33 11.58
C GLY A 359 -14.98 -4.06 10.75
N TRP A 360 -14.70 -4.17 9.45
CA TRP A 360 -14.46 -3.01 8.59
C TRP A 360 -15.78 -2.48 8.05
N GLN A 361 -16.05 -1.19 8.23
CA GLN A 361 -17.28 -0.59 7.72
C GLN A 361 -17.22 -0.50 6.18
N ILE A 362 -18.32 -0.82 5.50
CA ILE A 362 -18.41 -0.76 4.05
C ILE A 362 -19.07 0.57 3.68
N ASP A 363 -18.30 1.48 3.09
CA ASP A 363 -18.78 2.80 2.68
C ASP A 363 -18.33 3.14 1.25
N PRO A 364 -19.09 2.74 0.22
CA PRO A 364 -18.77 3.12 -1.16
C PRO A 364 -18.92 4.62 -1.40
N LEU A 365 -19.87 5.30 -0.73
CA LEU A 365 -20.07 6.75 -0.91
C LEU A 365 -18.86 7.53 -0.35
N GLY A 366 -18.25 7.04 0.72
CA GLY A 366 -17.01 7.60 1.25
C GLY A 366 -15.84 7.56 0.28
N LEU A 367 -15.80 6.60 -0.67
CA LEU A 367 -14.81 6.62 -1.76
C LEU A 367 -15.04 7.83 -2.67
N LYS A 368 -16.30 8.09 -3.07
CA LYS A 368 -16.64 9.27 -3.86
C LYS A 368 -16.31 10.56 -3.11
N ILE A 369 -16.67 10.67 -1.83
CA ILE A 369 -16.33 11.84 -1.00
C ILE A 369 -14.81 12.04 -0.98
N SER A 370 -14.04 10.96 -0.77
CA SER A 370 -12.57 11.00 -0.80
C SER A 370 -12.02 11.53 -2.12
N LEU A 371 -12.56 11.06 -3.25
CA LEU A 371 -12.15 11.48 -4.59
C LEU A 371 -12.42 12.97 -4.81
N LEU A 372 -13.59 13.47 -4.40
CA LEU A 372 -13.95 14.89 -4.49
C LEU A 372 -13.01 15.76 -3.63
N GLU A 373 -12.79 15.37 -2.38
CA GLU A 373 -11.91 16.10 -1.44
C GLU A 373 -10.47 16.17 -1.94
N LEU A 374 -9.91 15.03 -2.35
CA LEU A 374 -8.53 14.94 -2.81
C LEU A 374 -8.33 15.74 -4.10
N TYR A 375 -9.29 15.67 -5.04
CA TYR A 375 -9.18 16.36 -6.31
C TYR A 375 -9.36 17.88 -6.18
N ASP A 376 -10.34 18.34 -5.39
CA ASP A 376 -10.52 19.78 -5.13
C ASP A 376 -9.27 20.39 -4.48
N ARG A 377 -8.70 19.68 -3.50
CA ARG A 377 -7.50 20.11 -2.78
C ARG A 377 -6.26 20.16 -3.67
N TYR A 378 -5.96 19.09 -4.40
CA TYR A 378 -4.66 18.93 -5.08
C TYR A 378 -4.69 19.28 -6.55
N ARG A 379 -5.84 19.18 -7.21
CA ARG A 379 -6.02 19.41 -8.66
C ARG A 379 -4.99 18.65 -9.51
N LYS A 380 -4.65 17.45 -9.06
CA LYS A 380 -3.78 16.48 -9.73
C LYS A 380 -4.59 15.22 -10.03
N PRO A 381 -4.22 14.45 -11.07
CA PRO A 381 -4.86 13.17 -11.34
C PRO A 381 -4.82 12.25 -10.11
N LEU A 382 -5.90 11.50 -9.90
CA LEU A 382 -6.02 10.54 -8.80
C LEU A 382 -5.88 9.10 -9.30
N PHE A 383 -5.27 8.23 -8.51
CA PHE A 383 -5.18 6.80 -8.82
C PHE A 383 -5.58 5.95 -7.60
N ILE A 384 -6.68 5.20 -7.70
CA ILE A 384 -7.08 4.25 -6.67
C ILE A 384 -6.19 3.01 -6.81
N VAL A 385 -5.18 2.90 -5.94
CA VAL A 385 -4.16 1.85 -6.05
C VAL A 385 -4.34 0.69 -5.08
N GLU A 386 -5.26 0.83 -4.13
CA GLU A 386 -5.80 -0.25 -3.32
C GLU A 386 -7.25 0.00 -2.93
N ASN A 387 -8.09 -0.99 -3.19
CA ASN A 387 -9.43 -1.11 -2.64
C ASN A 387 -9.82 -2.59 -2.73
N GLY A 388 -10.52 -3.11 -1.72
CA GLY A 388 -10.99 -4.49 -1.78
C GLY A 388 -11.65 -4.96 -0.49
N LEU A 389 -12.30 -6.13 -0.58
CA LEU A 389 -12.97 -6.77 0.54
C LEU A 389 -12.25 -8.05 0.92
N GLY A 390 -11.66 -8.05 2.12
CA GLY A 390 -11.10 -9.26 2.73
C GLY A 390 -12.22 -10.07 3.37
N ALA A 391 -12.41 -11.31 2.90
CA ALA A 391 -13.43 -12.23 3.37
C ALA A 391 -12.87 -13.66 3.46
N LYS A 392 -13.57 -14.56 4.15
CA LYS A 392 -13.29 -16.00 4.08
C LYS A 392 -13.99 -16.59 2.87
N ASP A 393 -13.21 -17.12 1.93
CA ASP A 393 -13.77 -17.87 0.81
C ASP A 393 -13.96 -19.34 1.18
N VAL A 394 -15.02 -19.96 0.66
CA VAL A 394 -15.30 -21.40 0.76
C VAL A 394 -15.20 -22.01 -0.63
N VAL A 395 -14.53 -23.15 -0.73
CA VAL A 395 -14.43 -23.92 -1.98
C VAL A 395 -15.54 -24.97 -2.00
N GLU A 396 -16.50 -24.83 -2.90
CA GLU A 396 -17.63 -25.73 -3.08
C GLU A 396 -17.55 -26.36 -4.48
N ASN A 397 -17.34 -27.68 -4.56
CA ASN A 397 -17.20 -28.42 -5.82
C ASN A 397 -16.15 -27.81 -6.78
N GLY A 398 -15.04 -27.30 -6.24
CA GLY A 398 -13.97 -26.66 -7.01
C GLY A 398 -14.28 -25.24 -7.50
N LYS A 399 -15.36 -24.62 -7.01
CA LYS A 399 -15.75 -23.23 -7.29
C LYS A 399 -15.80 -22.40 -6.01
N ILE A 400 -15.76 -21.08 -6.17
CA ILE A 400 -15.86 -20.12 -5.07
C ILE A 400 -16.95 -19.12 -5.46
N HIS A 401 -18.05 -19.14 -4.70
CA HIS A 401 -19.22 -18.28 -4.91
C HIS A 401 -19.10 -17.02 -4.04
N ASP A 402 -18.54 -15.95 -4.59
CA ASP A 402 -18.16 -14.73 -3.86
C ASP A 402 -18.96 -13.48 -4.28
N SER A 403 -20.28 -13.60 -4.32
CA SER A 403 -21.20 -12.48 -4.65
C SER A 403 -20.99 -11.25 -3.77
N TYR A 404 -20.64 -11.42 -2.49
CA TYR A 404 -20.33 -10.31 -1.58
C TYR A 404 -19.15 -9.44 -2.06
N ARG A 405 -18.18 -10.03 -2.76
CA ARG A 405 -17.02 -9.32 -3.31
C ARG A 405 -17.42 -8.56 -4.57
N ILE A 406 -18.26 -9.17 -5.41
CA ILE A 406 -18.87 -8.52 -6.56
C ILE A 406 -19.70 -7.30 -6.12
N ASP A 407 -20.58 -7.47 -5.13
CA ASP A 407 -21.45 -6.41 -4.62
C ASP A 407 -20.64 -5.24 -4.04
N TYR A 408 -19.56 -5.54 -3.31
CA TYR A 408 -18.64 -4.52 -2.81
C TYR A 408 -18.01 -3.71 -3.94
N PHE A 409 -17.40 -4.36 -4.93
CA PHE A 409 -16.73 -3.66 -6.02
C PHE A 409 -17.71 -2.93 -6.94
N ARG A 410 -18.87 -3.52 -7.24
CA ARG A 410 -19.94 -2.84 -8.00
C ARG A 410 -20.29 -1.49 -7.36
N ALA A 411 -20.57 -1.48 -6.07
CA ALA A 411 -20.94 -0.26 -5.36
C ALA A 411 -19.80 0.78 -5.36
N HIS A 412 -18.54 0.36 -5.21
CA HIS A 412 -17.39 1.28 -5.25
C HIS A 412 -17.09 1.80 -6.66
N PHE A 413 -17.27 0.99 -7.70
CA PHE A 413 -17.11 1.41 -9.09
C PHE A 413 -18.19 2.41 -9.51
N GLU A 414 -19.44 2.20 -9.11
CA GLU A 414 -20.53 3.16 -9.33
C GLU A 414 -20.20 4.54 -8.71
N GLN A 415 -19.68 4.55 -7.49
CA GLN A 415 -19.29 5.79 -6.79
C GLN A 415 -18.05 6.44 -7.41
N THR A 416 -17.11 5.65 -7.92
CA THR A 416 -15.96 6.16 -8.68
C THR A 416 -16.41 6.82 -9.98
N LEU A 417 -17.30 6.18 -10.75
CA LEU A 417 -17.87 6.75 -11.97
C LEU A 417 -18.68 8.02 -11.67
N ALA A 418 -19.42 8.04 -10.55
CA ALA A 418 -20.13 9.23 -10.10
C ALA A 418 -19.18 10.41 -9.79
N ALA A 419 -18.02 10.15 -9.16
CA ALA A 419 -17.00 11.18 -8.96
C ALA A 419 -16.41 11.69 -10.28
N ILE A 420 -16.13 10.79 -11.23
CA ILE A 420 -15.65 11.15 -12.58
C ILE A 420 -16.67 12.03 -13.30
N ASN A 421 -17.96 11.70 -13.21
CA ASN A 421 -19.05 12.50 -13.79
C ASN A 421 -19.21 13.88 -13.13
N GLU A 422 -18.64 14.10 -11.93
CA GLU A 422 -18.53 15.40 -11.27
C GLU A 422 -17.24 16.17 -11.63
N GLY A 423 -16.39 15.60 -12.49
CA GLY A 423 -15.18 16.25 -13.01
C GLY A 423 -13.88 15.80 -12.34
N VAL A 424 -13.91 14.79 -11.47
CA VAL A 424 -12.68 14.22 -10.89
C VAL A 424 -11.90 13.47 -11.96
N GLU A 425 -10.63 13.82 -12.13
CA GLU A 425 -9.73 13.06 -12.99
C GLU A 425 -9.19 11.83 -12.25
N VAL A 426 -9.65 10.64 -12.66
CA VAL A 426 -9.21 9.35 -12.10
C VAL A 426 -8.50 8.54 -13.20
N MET A 427 -7.23 8.23 -12.98
CA MET A 427 -6.37 7.52 -13.93
C MET A 427 -6.74 6.05 -14.08
N GLY A 428 -7.17 5.41 -13.00
CA GLY A 428 -7.44 3.98 -12.98
C GLY A 428 -7.86 3.46 -11.61
N PHE A 429 -8.05 2.15 -11.56
CA PHE A 429 -8.45 1.41 -10.38
C PHE A 429 -7.71 0.06 -10.33
N THR A 430 -6.86 -0.13 -9.32
CA THR A 430 -6.21 -1.42 -9.07
C THR A 430 -6.74 -2.05 -7.79
N THR A 431 -7.52 -3.11 -7.93
CA THR A 431 -8.09 -3.87 -6.82
C THR A 431 -6.98 -4.52 -6.00
N TRP A 432 -7.04 -4.42 -4.67
CA TRP A 432 -6.02 -4.98 -3.79
C TRP A 432 -6.08 -6.51 -3.75
N GLY A 433 -4.91 -7.15 -3.77
CA GLY A 433 -4.77 -8.59 -3.67
C GLY A 433 -5.58 -9.30 -4.75
N CYS A 434 -5.46 -8.88 -6.01
CA CYS A 434 -6.26 -9.39 -7.13
C CYS A 434 -6.12 -10.91 -7.38
N ILE A 435 -5.04 -11.49 -6.86
CA ILE A 435 -4.88 -12.91 -6.53
C ILE A 435 -4.73 -13.00 -5.01
N ASP A 436 -5.23 -14.06 -4.39
CA ASP A 436 -5.06 -14.22 -2.94
C ASP A 436 -3.57 -14.17 -2.56
N ILE A 437 -3.25 -13.37 -1.54
CA ILE A 437 -1.89 -13.11 -1.06
C ILE A 437 -1.85 -13.18 0.46
N ILE A 438 -0.66 -13.30 1.03
CA ILE A 438 -0.49 -13.20 2.49
C ILE A 438 -0.87 -11.80 2.96
N SER A 439 -1.75 -11.67 3.95
CA SER A 439 -2.18 -10.38 4.48
C SER A 439 -1.01 -9.60 5.10
N ALA A 440 -0.93 -8.29 4.83
CA ALA A 440 0.12 -7.45 5.40
C ALA A 440 0.04 -7.38 6.93
N GLY A 441 -1.19 -7.23 7.46
CA GLY A 441 -1.44 -6.94 8.87
C GLY A 441 -1.43 -8.12 9.82
N THR A 442 -1.90 -9.30 9.40
CA THR A 442 -1.98 -10.49 10.28
C THR A 442 -1.13 -11.65 9.81
N SER A 443 -0.43 -11.51 8.67
CA SER A 443 0.31 -12.60 8.02
C SER A 443 -0.56 -13.84 7.81
N GLN A 444 -1.77 -13.66 7.27
CA GLN A 444 -2.74 -14.74 7.06
C GLN A 444 -3.12 -14.90 5.59
N MET A 445 -3.41 -16.13 5.18
CA MET A 445 -4.02 -16.46 3.89
C MET A 445 -5.56 -16.50 3.97
N SER A 446 -6.11 -16.82 5.15
CA SER A 446 -7.56 -16.97 5.37
C SER A 446 -8.37 -15.69 5.16
N LYS A 447 -7.73 -14.51 5.17
CA LYS A 447 -8.32 -13.23 4.76
C LYS A 447 -8.04 -12.99 3.27
N ARG A 448 -8.98 -13.37 2.41
CA ARG A 448 -8.81 -13.42 0.96
C ARG A 448 -9.46 -12.22 0.26
N TYR A 449 -8.73 -11.64 -0.69
CA TYR A 449 -9.18 -10.47 -1.46
C TYR A 449 -9.40 -10.77 -2.94
N GLY A 450 -8.78 -11.81 -3.48
CA GLY A 450 -8.57 -11.92 -4.92
C GLY A 450 -9.79 -12.31 -5.71
N PHE A 451 -9.66 -12.14 -7.02
CA PHE A 451 -10.51 -12.78 -8.03
C PHE A 451 -10.02 -14.20 -8.33
N ILE A 452 -8.77 -14.50 -7.94
CA ILE A 452 -8.12 -15.78 -8.11
C ILE A 452 -7.82 -16.34 -6.72
N TYR A 453 -8.44 -17.47 -6.39
CA TYR A 453 -8.18 -18.22 -5.17
C TYR A 453 -6.84 -18.94 -5.28
N VAL A 454 -6.03 -18.92 -4.22
CA VAL A 454 -4.80 -19.73 -4.10
C VAL A 454 -5.02 -20.80 -3.04
N ASP A 455 -4.84 -22.06 -3.42
CA ASP A 455 -4.94 -23.22 -2.53
C ASP A 455 -3.77 -23.30 -1.55
N GLN A 456 -3.87 -22.51 -0.50
CA GLN A 456 -2.96 -22.44 0.64
C GLN A 456 -3.76 -22.02 1.88
N ASP A 457 -3.46 -22.55 3.06
CA ASP A 457 -4.01 -22.11 4.35
C ASP A 457 -3.03 -21.21 5.15
N ASP A 458 -3.41 -20.83 6.37
CA ASP A 458 -2.58 -19.99 7.24
C ASP A 458 -1.28 -20.69 7.68
N GLU A 459 -1.27 -22.02 7.75
CA GLU A 459 -0.10 -22.84 8.10
C GLU A 459 0.83 -23.07 6.89
N GLY A 460 0.33 -22.83 5.67
CA GLY A 460 1.06 -23.04 4.42
C GLY A 460 0.78 -24.38 3.76
N ASN A 461 -0.22 -25.13 4.23
CA ASN A 461 -0.65 -26.36 3.58
C ASN A 461 -1.55 -26.02 2.38
N GLY A 462 -1.38 -26.77 1.29
CA GLY A 462 -2.18 -26.63 0.07
C GLY A 462 -1.37 -26.93 -1.17
N THR A 463 -2.03 -27.03 -2.32
CA THR A 463 -1.38 -27.36 -3.60
C THR A 463 -0.83 -26.16 -4.36
N LEU A 464 -1.05 -24.94 -3.84
CA LEU A 464 -0.78 -23.66 -4.51
C LEU A 464 -1.52 -23.49 -5.84
N LYS A 465 -2.50 -24.34 -6.16
CA LYS A 465 -3.29 -24.19 -7.38
C LYS A 465 -4.11 -22.91 -7.35
N ARG A 466 -4.19 -22.26 -8.50
CA ARG A 466 -5.02 -21.08 -8.73
C ARG A 466 -6.40 -21.49 -9.25
N LEU A 467 -7.47 -21.02 -8.61
CA LEU A 467 -8.84 -21.22 -9.05
C LEU A 467 -9.51 -19.88 -9.31
N LYS A 468 -10.21 -19.76 -10.45
CA LYS A 468 -10.98 -18.56 -10.79
C LYS A 468 -12.25 -18.54 -9.93
N LYS A 469 -12.45 -17.47 -9.16
CA LYS A 469 -13.69 -17.23 -8.40
C LYS A 469 -14.79 -16.75 -9.35
N ASP A 470 -16.04 -16.70 -8.92
CA ASP A 470 -17.12 -16.13 -9.74
C ASP A 470 -16.83 -14.66 -10.08
N SER A 471 -16.26 -13.92 -9.14
CA SER A 471 -15.82 -12.53 -9.32
C SER A 471 -14.73 -12.34 -10.40
N PHE A 472 -13.97 -13.37 -10.78
CA PHE A 472 -13.04 -13.33 -11.91
C PHE A 472 -13.74 -13.01 -13.22
N TRP A 473 -14.81 -13.75 -13.50
CA TRP A 473 -15.57 -13.63 -14.75
C TRP A 473 -16.38 -12.33 -14.76
N TRP A 474 -16.88 -11.92 -13.59
CA TRP A 474 -17.51 -10.62 -13.42
C TRP A 474 -16.54 -9.47 -13.72
N TYR A 475 -15.35 -9.46 -13.13
CA TYR A 475 -14.39 -8.38 -13.35
C TYR A 475 -13.85 -8.36 -14.79
N GLN A 476 -13.69 -9.52 -15.42
CA GLN A 476 -13.40 -9.62 -16.86
C GLN A 476 -14.43 -8.86 -17.70
N LYS A 477 -15.72 -9.05 -17.39
CA LYS A 477 -16.83 -8.36 -18.08
C LYS A 477 -16.85 -6.85 -17.80
N VAL A 478 -16.58 -6.44 -16.57
CA VAL A 478 -16.43 -5.02 -16.19
C VAL A 478 -15.33 -4.37 -17.03
N ILE A 479 -14.16 -4.97 -17.12
CA ILE A 479 -13.03 -4.42 -17.87
C ILE A 479 -13.32 -4.40 -19.37
N ALA A 480 -13.90 -5.48 -19.92
CA ALA A 480 -14.25 -5.57 -21.33
C ALA A 480 -15.29 -4.50 -21.76
N SER A 481 -16.22 -4.16 -20.87
CA SER A 481 -17.22 -3.12 -21.08
C SER A 481 -16.76 -1.72 -20.67
N ASN A 482 -15.51 -1.58 -20.18
CA ASN A 482 -14.99 -0.35 -19.57
C ASN A 482 -15.94 0.24 -18.49
N GLY A 483 -16.50 -0.64 -17.66
CA GLY A 483 -17.44 -0.32 -16.58
C GLY A 483 -18.86 0.03 -17.03
N ALA A 484 -19.22 -0.15 -18.31
CA ALA A 484 -20.59 0.03 -18.77
C ALA A 484 -21.53 -1.13 -18.33
N ASP A 485 -20.98 -2.31 -18.09
CA ASP A 485 -21.69 -3.45 -17.50
C ASP A 485 -21.04 -3.84 -16.18
N LEU A 486 -21.71 -3.44 -15.08
CA LEU A 486 -21.35 -3.83 -13.72
C LEU A 486 -22.24 -4.94 -13.16
N SER A 487 -23.14 -5.52 -13.96
CA SER A 487 -24.14 -6.51 -13.48
C SER A 487 -23.52 -7.81 -12.99
#